data_AF-A0A4S8S8I2-F1
#
_entry.id   AF-A0A4S8S8I2-F1
#
_cell.length_a   1.000
_cell.length_b   1.000
_cell.length_c   1.000
_cell.angle_alpha   90.00
_cell.angle_beta   90.00
_cell.angle_gamma   90.00
#
_symmetry.space_group_name_H-M   'P 1'
#
loop_
_entity.id
_entity.type
_entity.pdbx_description
1 polymer ?
#
loop_
_entity_poly.entity_id
_entity_poly.type
_entity_poly.pdbx_seq_one_letter_code
_entity_poly.pdbx_strand_id
1 'polypeptide(L)'
;MQTFLARRGKLPTTMALTTVDKGVKPATKPNTMDEPPDVIITPCDPWPRPYYLEGGLRRVAPYHYTYNTWCKQRWRGREILEIFADEFRDRPIEYYTNAVKTGAVLINGKPATGADHRVKNGDLVSHTLHRHEPPVTQQNIGIVHEDEDMIVINKPAGIPVHPSGRYNYNSVTEVMRAERGHGFNPMPCNRLDRLTSGVMFIAKHRKAADELTEQIMARTVKKEYVARVKGEFPEGEIVCEQPIMQISPKLGLNRVRADGKDARTVFKRLAYYPPEAGDGEAEKGEATPGMEWKEKEGYSIVRCRPLTGRTHQLRVHLQYLGHPILNDPIYANQRVWGFNLGKGESKADNDEDIMSRLARMGKSEVADAVAYHDEMLERYNKTKGEKLTGEKCELCGTDLYSDPGPHELGIYLHARKYAAGDGRWSYETELPEWALPPAGYAGPTESTEDSDPLAIDLSKLGLEAEGADSK
;
A
#
# COMPACT_ATOMS: atom_id res chain seq x y z
N MET A 1 -47.50 -39.33 -58.96
CA MET A 1 -48.39 -39.28 -57.77
C MET A 1 -47.98 -38.05 -56.97
N GLN A 2 -48.65 -36.92 -57.19
CA GLN A 2 -49.60 -36.29 -56.24
C GLN A 2 -48.90 -35.82 -54.94
N THR A 3 -48.95 -34.59 -54.42
CA THR A 3 -49.55 -33.27 -54.76
C THR A 3 -48.92 -32.31 -53.71
N PHE A 4 -48.17 -31.27 -54.10
CA PHE A 4 -48.49 -29.83 -53.96
C PHE A 4 -49.05 -29.28 -52.61
N LEU A 5 -48.44 -28.17 -52.16
CA LEU A 5 -48.92 -27.09 -51.25
C LEU A 5 -48.92 -27.40 -49.73
N ALA A 6 -48.57 -26.50 -48.79
CA ALA A 6 -48.25 -25.08 -48.85
C ALA A 6 -47.76 -24.55 -47.47
N ARG A 7 -46.65 -23.81 -47.50
CA ARG A 7 -46.45 -22.44 -46.94
C ARG A 7 -46.70 -22.11 -45.45
N ARG A 8 -45.64 -21.53 -44.85
CA ARG A 8 -45.51 -20.22 -44.10
C ARG A 8 -44.65 -20.43 -42.84
N GLY A 9 -43.59 -19.66 -42.55
CA GLY A 9 -43.03 -18.51 -43.23
C GLY A 9 -41.76 -17.96 -42.53
N LYS A 10 -40.93 -17.33 -43.36
CA LYS A 10 -40.01 -16.19 -43.13
C LYS A 10 -39.20 -16.09 -41.81
N LEU A 11 -37.89 -16.11 -41.97
CA LEU A 11 -37.04 -14.93 -41.72
C LEU A 11 -36.05 -14.77 -42.89
N PRO A 12 -36.03 -13.63 -43.60
CA PRO A 12 -35.04 -13.38 -44.63
C PRO A 12 -33.99 -12.35 -44.21
N THR A 13 -32.93 -12.36 -45.01
CA THR A 13 -32.19 -11.20 -45.54
C THR A 13 -31.00 -10.64 -44.76
N THR A 14 -29.85 -10.84 -45.41
CA THR A 14 -28.84 -9.82 -45.80
C THR A 14 -27.89 -9.29 -44.75
N MET A 15 -26.62 -9.63 -44.96
CA MET A 15 -25.48 -8.79 -44.59
C MET A 15 -25.71 -7.37 -45.09
N ALA A 16 -25.78 -6.42 -44.15
CA ALA A 16 -25.56 -5.02 -44.42
C ALA A 16 -24.23 -4.63 -43.78
N LEU A 17 -23.27 -4.24 -44.63
CA LEU A 17 -22.07 -3.51 -44.23
C LEU A 17 -22.53 -2.15 -43.68
N THR A 18 -22.33 -1.93 -42.38
CA THR A 18 -22.50 -0.60 -41.78
C THR A 18 -21.14 0.10 -41.83
N THR A 19 -21.04 1.11 -42.67
CA THR A 19 -19.95 2.09 -42.67
C THR A 19 -19.89 2.78 -41.32
N VAL A 20 -18.75 2.70 -40.63
CA VAL A 20 -18.52 3.45 -39.40
C VAL A 20 -18.20 4.89 -39.79
N ASP A 21 -19.09 5.82 -39.47
CA ASP A 21 -18.88 7.25 -39.67
C ASP A 21 -17.58 7.68 -38.97
N LYS A 22 -16.64 8.21 -39.75
CA LYS A 22 -15.48 8.94 -39.25
C LYS A 22 -15.94 10.29 -38.70
N GLY A 23 -16.45 10.25 -37.48
CA GLY A 23 -16.88 11.42 -36.71
C GLY A 23 -16.32 11.41 -35.30
N VAL A 24 -15.00 11.16 -35.13
CA VAL A 24 -14.35 11.40 -33.84
C VAL A 24 -14.26 12.91 -33.65
N LYS A 25 -15.23 13.49 -32.95
CA LYS A 25 -15.01 14.79 -32.31
C LYS A 25 -13.88 14.60 -31.29
N PRO A 26 -12.87 15.49 -31.27
CA PRO A 26 -11.83 15.42 -30.25
C PRO A 26 -12.49 15.47 -28.87
N ALA A 27 -12.04 14.61 -27.96
CA ALA A 27 -12.51 14.60 -26.57
C ALA A 27 -12.08 15.90 -25.88
N THR A 28 -12.85 16.97 -26.08
CA THR A 28 -12.66 18.25 -25.43
C THR A 28 -13.41 18.23 -24.09
N LYS A 29 -12.71 17.77 -23.06
CA LYS A 29 -12.58 18.39 -21.73
C LYS A 29 -11.90 17.37 -20.79
N PRO A 30 -11.02 17.82 -19.87
CA PRO A 30 -10.62 16.99 -18.75
C PRO A 30 -11.89 16.47 -18.07
N ASN A 31 -11.90 15.22 -17.60
CA ASN A 31 -12.96 14.72 -16.74
C ASN A 31 -12.99 15.56 -15.45
N THR A 32 -13.73 16.66 -15.48
CA THR A 32 -14.15 17.39 -14.29
C THR A 32 -15.13 16.46 -13.59
N MET A 33 -14.83 16.07 -12.36
CA MET A 33 -15.78 15.33 -11.52
C MET A 33 -17.07 16.15 -11.47
N ASP A 34 -18.22 15.53 -11.77
CA ASP A 34 -19.52 16.16 -11.60
C ASP A 34 -19.68 16.58 -10.13
N GLU A 35 -20.29 17.73 -9.88
CA GLU A 35 -20.58 18.16 -8.51
C GLU A 35 -21.48 17.12 -7.83
N PRO A 36 -21.09 16.63 -6.63
CA PRO A 36 -21.92 15.70 -5.89
C PRO A 36 -23.27 16.36 -5.53
N PRO A 37 -24.35 15.57 -5.35
CA PRO A 37 -25.63 16.12 -4.93
C PRO A 37 -25.49 16.92 -3.63
N ASP A 38 -26.30 17.96 -3.47
CA ASP A 38 -26.36 18.77 -2.26
C ASP A 38 -26.57 17.88 -1.02
N VAL A 39 -25.50 17.69 -0.24
CA VAL A 39 -25.54 16.99 1.04
C VAL A 39 -26.00 17.97 2.11
N ILE A 40 -27.01 17.56 2.88
CA ILE A 40 -27.73 18.44 3.82
C ILE A 40 -26.86 18.93 4.99
N ILE A 41 -25.66 18.39 5.26
CA ILE A 41 -24.82 18.86 6.39
C ILE A 41 -23.29 18.77 6.11
N THR A 42 -22.61 19.90 6.42
CA THR A 42 -21.17 20.25 6.47
C THR A 42 -20.41 20.19 5.13
N PRO A 43 -19.54 21.17 4.80
CA PRO A 43 -18.83 21.20 3.52
C PRO A 43 -18.19 19.85 3.22
N CYS A 44 -18.66 19.24 2.13
CA CYS A 44 -18.22 17.92 1.69
C CYS A 44 -16.73 17.91 1.32
N ASP A 45 -16.16 19.09 1.08
CA ASP A 45 -14.78 19.24 0.64
C ASP A 45 -14.20 20.63 0.99
N PRO A 46 -13.79 20.89 2.24
CA PRO A 46 -13.17 22.17 2.61
C PRO A 46 -11.99 22.52 1.70
N TRP A 47 -12.05 23.71 1.10
CA TRP A 47 -10.99 24.30 0.30
C TRP A 47 -10.66 25.74 0.80
N PRO A 48 -9.38 26.11 0.99
CA PRO A 48 -8.19 25.27 0.87
C PRO A 48 -8.23 24.10 1.86
N ARG A 49 -7.51 23.01 1.54
CA ARG A 49 -7.39 21.87 2.44
C ARG A 49 -6.84 22.34 3.79
N PRO A 50 -7.36 21.84 4.93
CA PRO A 50 -6.98 22.33 6.25
C PRO A 50 -5.63 21.75 6.72
N TYR A 51 -4.60 21.80 5.85
CA TYR A 51 -3.27 21.33 6.19
C TYR A 51 -2.53 22.32 7.08
N TYR A 52 -1.72 21.79 7.99
CA TYR A 52 -0.71 22.55 8.71
C TYR A 52 0.50 21.65 8.99
N LEU A 53 1.68 22.25 9.12
CA LEU A 53 2.93 21.54 9.40
C LEU A 53 3.33 21.79 10.86
N GLU A 54 3.65 20.72 11.57
CA GLU A 54 4.03 20.80 12.97
C GLU A 54 4.88 19.59 13.36
N GLY A 55 6.00 19.81 14.05
CA GLY A 55 6.80 18.73 14.63
C GLY A 55 7.38 17.73 13.63
N GLY A 56 7.63 18.14 12.38
CA GLY A 56 8.11 17.22 11.33
C GLY A 56 7.01 16.52 10.54
N LEU A 57 5.74 16.82 10.83
CA LEU A 57 4.59 16.11 10.30
C LEU A 57 3.65 17.04 9.52
N ARG A 58 3.02 16.47 8.49
CA ARG A 58 1.87 17.06 7.82
C ARG A 58 0.59 16.61 8.52
N ARG A 59 -0.17 17.59 9.00
CA ARG A 59 -1.42 17.41 9.72
C ARG A 59 -2.58 17.96 8.91
N VAL A 60 -3.78 17.49 9.26
CA VAL A 60 -5.06 17.94 8.71
C VAL A 60 -5.92 18.30 9.91
N ALA A 61 -6.38 19.55 9.98
CA ALA A 61 -7.28 19.93 11.07
C ALA A 61 -8.56 19.09 10.99
N PRO A 62 -9.10 18.60 12.13
CA PRO A 62 -10.31 17.80 12.13
C PRO A 62 -11.45 18.49 11.38
N TYR A 63 -12.18 17.71 10.59
CA TYR A 63 -13.19 18.23 9.68
C TYR A 63 -14.35 17.25 9.56
N HIS A 64 -15.53 17.76 9.21
CA HIS A 64 -16.65 16.89 8.89
C HIS A 64 -16.54 16.41 7.45
N TYR A 65 -16.86 15.14 7.22
CA TYR A 65 -16.83 14.53 5.91
C TYR A 65 -18.03 13.61 5.73
N THR A 66 -18.60 13.59 4.54
CA THR A 66 -19.76 12.75 4.21
C THR A 66 -19.36 11.70 3.18
N TYR A 67 -19.38 10.42 3.58
CA TYR A 67 -19.25 9.32 2.65
C TYR A 67 -20.58 9.07 1.95
N ASN A 68 -20.55 8.95 0.63
CA ASN A 68 -21.71 8.59 -0.19
C ASN A 68 -21.44 7.28 -0.92
N THR A 69 -22.37 6.33 -0.81
CA THR A 69 -22.24 5.05 -1.51
C THR A 69 -23.60 4.47 -1.87
N TRP A 70 -23.75 4.06 -3.12
CA TRP A 70 -24.95 3.36 -3.58
C TRP A 70 -25.00 1.94 -2.98
N CYS A 71 -26.21 1.48 -2.70
CA CYS A 71 -26.47 0.14 -2.20
C CYS A 71 -25.81 -0.93 -3.08
N LYS A 72 -24.95 -1.74 -2.47
CA LYS A 72 -24.26 -2.85 -3.12
C LYS A 72 -25.15 -4.09 -3.12
N GLN A 73 -24.97 -5.00 -4.08
CA GLN A 73 -25.77 -6.22 -4.17
C GLN A 73 -25.81 -7.02 -2.86
N ARG A 74 -24.66 -7.14 -2.18
CA ARG A 74 -24.52 -7.84 -0.90
C ARG A 74 -25.14 -7.14 0.31
N TRP A 75 -25.63 -5.90 0.15
CA TRP A 75 -26.30 -5.11 1.20
C TRP A 75 -27.82 -5.16 1.10
N ARG A 76 -28.35 -5.59 -0.05
CA ARG A 76 -29.79 -5.60 -0.31
C ARG A 76 -30.52 -6.45 0.73
N GLY A 77 -31.52 -5.86 1.37
CA GLY A 77 -32.34 -6.49 2.39
C GLY A 77 -31.69 -6.63 3.76
N ARG A 78 -30.41 -6.26 3.90
CA ARG A 78 -29.69 -6.27 5.19
C ARG A 78 -29.98 -5.00 5.98
N GLU A 79 -29.87 -5.12 7.29
CA GLU A 79 -30.04 -4.00 8.21
C GLU A 79 -28.85 -3.06 8.12
N ILE A 80 -29.11 -1.76 8.21
CA ILE A 80 -28.08 -0.73 8.03
C ILE A 80 -26.96 -0.88 9.07
N LEU A 81 -27.30 -1.20 10.33
CA LEU A 81 -26.30 -1.36 11.38
C LEU A 81 -25.39 -2.59 11.14
N GLU A 82 -25.93 -3.71 10.67
CA GLU A 82 -25.15 -4.88 10.29
C GLU A 82 -24.18 -4.57 9.15
N ILE A 83 -24.63 -3.81 8.15
CA ILE A 83 -23.78 -3.37 7.04
C ILE A 83 -22.63 -2.53 7.58
N PHE A 84 -22.89 -1.58 8.49
CA PHE A 84 -21.85 -0.77 9.11
C PHE A 84 -20.84 -1.61 9.89
N ALA A 85 -21.31 -2.54 10.73
CA ALA A 85 -20.45 -3.41 11.53
C ALA A 85 -19.55 -4.32 10.66
N ASP A 86 -20.09 -4.87 9.57
CA ASP A 86 -19.36 -5.84 8.74
C ASP A 86 -18.40 -5.19 7.74
N GLU A 87 -18.77 -4.06 7.18
CA GLU A 87 -18.05 -3.44 6.06
C GLU A 87 -17.15 -2.29 6.49
N PHE A 88 -17.55 -1.55 7.52
CA PHE A 88 -16.89 -0.33 7.97
C PHE A 88 -16.31 -0.56 9.37
N ARG A 89 -15.19 -1.28 9.43
CA ARG A 89 -14.61 -1.76 10.70
C ARG A 89 -13.67 -0.77 11.39
N ASP A 90 -13.73 0.50 11.00
CA ASP A 90 -12.90 1.57 11.58
C ASP A 90 -13.38 1.94 12.99
N ARG A 91 -14.70 1.92 13.21
CA ARG A 91 -15.32 2.32 14.48
C ARG A 91 -16.07 1.17 15.14
N PRO A 92 -16.23 1.20 16.48
CA PRO A 92 -17.01 0.20 17.19
C PRO A 92 -18.52 0.30 16.85
N ILE A 93 -19.27 -0.78 17.05
CA ILE A 93 -20.69 -0.84 16.66
C ILE A 93 -21.56 0.18 17.41
N GLU A 94 -21.17 0.54 18.63
CA GLU A 94 -21.81 1.56 19.46
C GLU A 94 -21.76 2.94 18.79
N TYR A 95 -20.66 3.26 18.10
CA TYR A 95 -20.53 4.50 17.34
C TYR A 95 -21.55 4.54 16.21
N TYR A 96 -21.65 3.48 15.40
CA TYR A 96 -22.59 3.42 14.28
C TYR A 96 -24.04 3.40 14.74
N THR A 97 -24.32 2.74 15.87
CA THR A 97 -25.63 2.77 16.51
C THR A 97 -26.02 4.20 16.87
N ASN A 98 -25.10 4.98 17.45
CA ASN A 98 -25.35 6.38 17.77
C ASN A 98 -25.51 7.23 16.50
N ALA A 99 -24.66 7.02 15.48
CA ALA A 99 -24.72 7.76 14.22
C ALA A 99 -26.07 7.58 13.49
N VAL A 100 -26.66 6.38 13.54
CA VAL A 100 -28.02 6.13 13.03
C VAL A 100 -29.05 6.89 13.88
N LYS A 101 -28.98 6.79 15.22
CA LYS A 101 -29.92 7.45 16.14
C LYS A 101 -29.90 8.99 16.03
N THR A 102 -28.73 9.59 15.83
CA THR A 102 -28.57 11.04 15.74
C THR A 102 -28.81 11.59 14.32
N GLY A 103 -29.12 10.73 13.35
CA GLY A 103 -29.38 11.13 11.97
C GLY A 103 -28.13 11.46 11.15
N ALA A 104 -26.94 11.05 11.60
CA ALA A 104 -25.70 11.16 10.85
C ALA A 104 -25.60 10.13 9.70
N VAL A 105 -26.44 9.10 9.73
CA VAL A 105 -26.63 8.15 8.62
C VAL A 105 -27.96 8.46 7.91
N LEU A 106 -27.87 8.75 6.62
CA LEU A 106 -29.01 9.05 5.76
C LEU A 106 -29.17 7.97 4.69
N ILE A 107 -30.43 7.68 4.34
CA ILE A 107 -30.84 6.86 3.20
C ILE A 107 -31.64 7.77 2.26
N ASN A 108 -31.12 7.98 1.04
CA ASN A 108 -31.71 8.88 0.04
C ASN A 108 -31.96 10.30 0.60
N GLY A 109 -30.98 10.83 1.35
CA GLY A 109 -31.03 12.17 1.95
C GLY A 109 -31.95 12.31 3.18
N LYS A 110 -32.58 11.22 3.66
CA LYS A 110 -33.41 11.22 4.87
C LYS A 110 -32.78 10.38 5.96
N PRO A 111 -32.89 10.75 7.26
CA PRO A 111 -32.37 9.91 8.34
C PRO A 111 -32.86 8.47 8.25
N ALA A 112 -31.97 7.51 8.49
CA ALA A 112 -32.37 6.12 8.60
C ALA A 112 -33.45 5.95 9.69
N THR A 113 -34.46 5.13 9.43
CA THR A 113 -35.61 4.99 10.34
C THR A 113 -35.28 4.29 11.66
N GLY A 114 -34.11 3.66 11.73
CA GLY A 114 -33.65 2.86 12.86
C GLY A 114 -32.42 2.04 12.48
N ALA A 115 -31.81 1.38 13.48
CA ALA A 115 -30.68 0.48 13.29
C ALA A 115 -31.02 -0.74 12.40
N ASP A 116 -32.29 -1.14 12.42
CA ASP A 116 -32.91 -2.23 11.67
C ASP A 116 -33.38 -1.81 10.26
N HIS A 117 -33.12 -0.56 9.84
CA HIS A 117 -33.52 -0.08 8.53
C HIS A 117 -32.91 -0.96 7.43
N ARG A 118 -33.75 -1.59 6.60
CA ARG A 118 -33.29 -2.49 5.54
C ARG A 118 -32.98 -1.74 4.25
N VAL A 119 -31.74 -1.86 3.78
CA VAL A 119 -31.26 -1.16 2.58
C VAL A 119 -31.80 -1.84 1.31
N LYS A 120 -32.34 -1.06 0.38
CA LYS A 120 -32.92 -1.51 -0.89
C LYS A 120 -31.98 -1.23 -2.06
N ASN A 121 -32.20 -1.94 -3.17
CA ASN A 121 -31.44 -1.67 -4.39
C ASN A 121 -31.70 -0.24 -4.88
N GLY A 122 -30.64 0.49 -5.22
CA GLY A 122 -30.73 1.88 -5.64
C GLY A 122 -30.77 2.89 -4.49
N ASP A 123 -30.75 2.47 -3.23
CA ASP A 123 -30.61 3.42 -2.11
C ASP A 123 -29.22 4.06 -2.11
N LEU A 124 -29.17 5.37 -1.93
CA LEU A 124 -27.95 6.11 -1.61
C LEU A 124 -27.78 6.14 -0.08
N VAL A 125 -26.73 5.48 0.41
CA VAL A 125 -26.35 5.53 1.82
C VAL A 125 -25.33 6.66 2.00
N SER A 126 -25.64 7.60 2.89
CA SER A 126 -24.75 8.69 3.28
C SER A 126 -24.40 8.59 4.75
N HIS A 127 -23.14 8.81 5.11
CA HIS A 127 -22.68 8.82 6.49
C HIS A 127 -21.75 10.01 6.71
N THR A 128 -22.20 10.96 7.54
CA THR A 128 -21.44 12.14 7.94
C THR A 128 -20.74 11.88 9.26
N LEU A 129 -19.44 12.16 9.30
CA LEU A 129 -18.62 11.95 10.50
C LEU A 129 -17.63 13.10 10.68
N HIS A 130 -17.19 13.28 11.92
CA HIS A 130 -16.07 14.14 12.24
C HIS A 130 -14.77 13.33 12.17
N ARG A 131 -13.94 13.66 11.18
CA ARG A 131 -12.78 12.90 10.75
C ARG A 131 -11.49 13.44 11.37
N HIS A 132 -10.67 12.51 11.84
CA HIS A 132 -9.35 12.76 12.43
C HIS A 132 -8.35 11.93 11.64
N GLU A 133 -7.52 12.60 10.83
CA GLU A 133 -6.51 11.89 10.06
C GLU A 133 -5.25 11.70 10.89
N PRO A 134 -4.64 10.51 10.88
CA PRO A 134 -3.29 10.36 11.39
C PRO A 134 -2.35 11.29 10.59
N PRO A 135 -1.41 11.94 11.28
CA PRO A 135 -0.40 12.75 10.60
C PRO A 135 0.50 11.87 9.71
N VAL A 136 1.03 12.47 8.66
CA VAL A 136 1.98 11.81 7.72
C VAL A 136 3.26 12.61 7.63
N THR A 137 4.25 12.07 6.90
CA THR A 137 5.48 12.80 6.60
C THR A 137 5.19 14.19 6.03
N GLN A 138 5.96 15.20 6.47
CA GLN A 138 5.92 16.52 5.84
C GLN A 138 6.79 16.63 4.58
N GLN A 139 7.56 15.57 4.25
CA GLN A 139 8.44 15.57 3.07
C GLN A 139 7.64 15.86 1.79
N ASN A 140 8.25 16.65 0.91
CA ASN A 140 7.66 16.99 -0.38
C ASN A 140 7.54 15.75 -1.27
N ILE A 141 6.52 15.74 -2.13
CA ILE A 141 6.40 14.76 -3.20
C ILE A 141 7.36 15.18 -4.31
N GLY A 142 8.51 14.51 -4.39
CA GLY A 142 9.54 14.84 -5.40
C GLY A 142 9.06 14.52 -6.81
N ILE A 143 9.36 15.37 -7.77
CA ILE A 143 9.10 15.13 -9.20
C ILE A 143 10.39 14.60 -9.83
N VAL A 144 10.35 13.37 -10.33
CA VAL A 144 11.45 12.74 -11.08
C VAL A 144 11.38 13.11 -12.55
N HIS A 145 10.16 13.14 -13.10
CA HIS A 145 9.89 13.51 -14.49
C HIS A 145 8.47 14.03 -14.62
N GLU A 146 8.24 14.94 -15.56
CA GLU A 146 6.91 15.45 -15.88
C GLU A 146 6.84 15.84 -17.36
N ASP A 147 5.86 15.30 -18.08
CA ASP A 147 5.55 15.62 -19.48
C ASP A 147 4.05 15.95 -19.65
N GLU A 148 3.54 15.97 -20.88
CA GLU A 148 2.12 16.28 -21.16
C GLU A 148 1.15 15.23 -20.61
N ASP A 149 1.57 13.96 -20.57
CA ASP A 149 0.71 12.80 -20.28
C ASP A 149 0.80 12.37 -18.80
N MET A 150 1.98 12.48 -18.18
CA MET A 150 2.25 11.90 -16.87
C MET A 150 3.25 12.69 -16.00
N ILE A 151 3.27 12.32 -14.73
CA ILE A 151 4.21 12.76 -13.71
C ILE A 151 4.78 11.50 -13.06
N VAL A 152 6.10 11.38 -13.05
CA VAL A 152 6.82 10.38 -12.27
C VAL A 152 7.28 11.04 -10.98
N ILE A 153 6.86 10.49 -9.84
CA ILE A 153 7.18 11.04 -8.53
C ILE A 153 8.14 10.13 -7.78
N ASN A 154 8.98 10.74 -6.94
CA ASN A 154 9.61 10.06 -5.81
C ASN A 154 8.68 10.22 -4.60
N LYS A 155 7.84 9.22 -4.37
CA LYS A 155 6.89 9.20 -3.27
C LYS A 155 7.67 9.10 -1.94
N PRO A 156 7.47 10.01 -0.97
CA PRO A 156 8.09 9.86 0.34
C PRO A 156 7.44 8.72 1.13
N ALA A 157 8.18 8.14 2.08
CA ALA A 157 7.62 7.13 2.98
C ALA A 157 6.67 7.78 3.98
N GLY A 158 5.60 7.07 4.36
CA GLY A 158 4.71 7.47 5.47
C GLY A 158 3.38 8.06 5.02
N ILE A 159 3.22 8.33 3.72
CA ILE A 159 1.99 8.82 3.10
C ILE A 159 1.35 7.73 2.22
N PRO A 160 0.02 7.48 2.31
CA PRO A 160 -0.67 6.58 1.39
C PRO A 160 -0.86 7.22 0.01
N VAL A 161 -1.01 6.39 -1.02
CA VAL A 161 -1.15 6.87 -2.41
C VAL A 161 -2.47 7.61 -2.63
N HIS A 162 -3.58 7.06 -2.15
CA HIS A 162 -4.93 7.58 -2.33
C HIS A 162 -5.71 7.48 -1.01
N PRO A 163 -6.83 8.22 -0.87
CA PRO A 163 -7.73 8.12 0.28
C PRO A 163 -8.06 6.66 0.60
N SER A 164 -7.72 6.22 1.80
CA SER A 164 -7.90 4.84 2.25
C SER A 164 -7.87 4.76 3.78
N GLY A 165 -8.82 4.00 4.34
CA GLY A 165 -8.96 3.85 5.80
C GLY A 165 -9.05 5.19 6.52
N ARG A 166 -8.15 5.39 7.51
CA ARG A 166 -8.05 6.63 8.30
C ARG A 166 -7.45 7.82 7.54
N TYR A 167 -7.07 7.69 6.26
CA TYR A 167 -6.42 8.74 5.46
C TYR A 167 -7.28 9.20 4.27
N ASN A 168 -7.30 10.50 4.00
CA ASN A 168 -8.04 11.13 2.91
C ASN A 168 -7.19 12.29 2.40
N TYR A 169 -7.22 13.45 3.06
CA TYR A 169 -6.35 14.58 2.70
C TYR A 169 -4.87 14.25 2.90
N ASN A 170 -4.52 13.47 3.92
CA ASN A 170 -3.18 12.92 4.04
C ASN A 170 -2.96 11.73 3.08
N SER A 171 -3.03 11.98 1.78
CA SER A 171 -2.68 11.05 0.70
C SER A 171 -1.98 11.78 -0.45
N VAL A 172 -1.15 11.07 -1.22
CA VAL A 172 -0.41 11.65 -2.36
C VAL A 172 -1.36 12.38 -3.32
N THR A 173 -2.49 11.75 -3.68
CA THR A 173 -3.45 12.36 -4.61
C THR A 173 -4.06 13.66 -4.06
N GLU A 174 -4.43 13.72 -2.78
CA GLU A 174 -5.04 14.93 -2.21
C GLU A 174 -4.02 16.03 -1.91
N VAL A 175 -2.79 15.66 -1.54
CA VAL A 175 -1.69 16.62 -1.40
C VAL A 175 -1.36 17.23 -2.76
N MET A 176 -1.18 16.42 -3.80
CA MET A 176 -0.91 16.95 -5.15
C MET A 176 -2.07 17.78 -5.69
N ARG A 177 -3.34 17.39 -5.43
CA ARG A 177 -4.52 18.19 -5.78
C ARG A 177 -4.48 19.54 -5.08
N ALA A 178 -4.16 19.57 -3.78
CA ALA A 178 -4.06 20.81 -3.03
C ALA A 178 -2.95 21.73 -3.53
N GLU A 179 -1.78 21.17 -3.87
CA GLU A 179 -0.62 21.92 -4.35
C GLU A 179 -0.81 22.44 -5.78
N ARG A 180 -1.51 21.69 -6.64
CA ARG A 180 -1.69 22.03 -8.08
C ARG A 180 -3.05 22.64 -8.41
N GLY A 181 -3.95 22.73 -7.43
CA GLY A 181 -5.27 23.33 -7.56
C GLY A 181 -6.39 22.33 -7.86
N HIS A 182 -7.63 22.75 -7.57
CA HIS A 182 -8.81 21.88 -7.58
C HIS A 182 -9.07 21.19 -8.93
N GLY A 183 -8.70 21.81 -10.05
CA GLY A 183 -8.85 21.25 -11.39
C GLY A 183 -7.87 20.12 -11.73
N PHE A 184 -6.84 19.90 -10.91
CA PHE A 184 -5.88 18.81 -11.10
C PHE A 184 -6.40 17.52 -10.45
N ASN A 185 -6.59 16.48 -11.27
CA ASN A 185 -7.00 15.17 -10.79
C ASN A 185 -5.89 14.13 -11.02
N PRO A 186 -4.99 13.92 -10.05
CA PRO A 186 -3.92 12.93 -10.18
C PRO A 186 -4.50 11.52 -10.29
N MET A 187 -4.09 10.76 -11.31
CA MET A 187 -4.49 9.36 -11.52
C MET A 187 -3.32 8.41 -11.32
N PRO A 188 -3.16 7.81 -10.12
CA PRO A 188 -2.08 6.86 -9.86
C PRO A 188 -2.17 5.62 -10.77
N CYS A 189 -1.09 5.30 -11.49
CA CYS A 189 -1.01 4.15 -12.40
C CYS A 189 -0.37 2.91 -11.74
N ASN A 190 0.35 3.12 -10.63
CA ASN A 190 0.81 2.07 -9.72
C ASN A 190 0.60 2.49 -8.27
N ARG A 191 0.78 1.53 -7.36
CA ARG A 191 0.69 1.77 -5.91
C ARG A 191 1.94 1.27 -5.22
N LEU A 192 2.43 2.07 -4.28
CA LEU A 192 3.40 1.67 -3.26
C LEU A 192 2.68 1.63 -1.91
N ASP A 193 3.15 0.76 -1.00
CA ASP A 193 2.64 0.74 0.37
C ASP A 193 2.90 2.09 1.05
N ARG A 194 2.09 2.45 2.07
CA ARG A 194 2.24 3.71 2.81
C ARG A 194 3.68 3.94 3.27
N LEU A 195 4.31 2.91 3.83
CA LEU A 195 5.66 2.94 4.40
C LEU A 195 6.79 2.85 3.36
N THR A 196 6.49 2.54 2.11
CA THR A 196 7.46 2.39 1.03
C THR A 196 7.64 3.72 0.29
N SER A 197 8.87 4.11 0.04
CA SER A 197 9.22 5.29 -0.77
C SER A 197 9.61 4.91 -2.20
N GLY A 198 9.74 5.90 -3.09
CA GLY A 198 10.34 5.72 -4.42
C GLY A 198 9.39 5.98 -5.59
N VAL A 199 9.79 5.48 -6.76
CA VAL A 199 9.19 5.75 -8.07
C VAL A 199 7.71 5.35 -8.13
N MET A 200 6.86 6.31 -8.48
CA MET A 200 5.44 6.11 -8.74
C MET A 200 4.96 6.98 -9.90
N PHE A 201 3.99 6.48 -10.67
CA PHE A 201 3.45 7.12 -11.86
C PHE A 201 2.07 7.70 -11.57
N ILE A 202 1.89 8.97 -11.93
CA ILE A 202 0.62 9.69 -11.88
C ILE A 202 0.30 10.17 -13.29
N ALA A 203 -0.75 9.64 -13.90
CA ALA A 203 -1.26 10.16 -15.17
C ALA A 203 -2.01 11.47 -14.94
N LYS A 204 -1.90 12.38 -15.91
CA LYS A 204 -2.59 13.68 -15.93
C LYS A 204 -3.99 13.60 -16.54
N HIS A 205 -4.24 12.61 -17.41
CA HIS A 205 -5.55 12.33 -17.99
C HIS A 205 -5.81 10.84 -18.16
N ARG A 206 -7.07 10.48 -18.38
CA ARG A 206 -7.54 9.08 -18.47
C ARG A 206 -6.80 8.25 -19.51
N LYS A 207 -6.57 8.81 -20.71
CA LYS A 207 -5.86 8.11 -21.79
C LYS A 207 -4.46 7.63 -21.36
N ALA A 208 -3.66 8.51 -20.74
CA ALA A 208 -2.34 8.15 -20.23
C ALA A 208 -2.43 7.15 -19.08
N ALA A 209 -3.46 7.25 -18.23
CA ALA A 209 -3.69 6.30 -17.14
C ALA A 209 -3.96 4.89 -17.68
N ASP A 210 -4.80 4.77 -18.71
CA ASP A 210 -5.14 3.51 -19.36
C ASP A 210 -3.88 2.90 -20.03
N GLU A 211 -3.13 3.69 -20.80
CA GLU A 211 -1.91 3.24 -21.49
C GLU A 211 -0.81 2.76 -20.52
N LEU A 212 -0.55 3.49 -19.43
CA LEU A 212 0.43 3.08 -18.41
C LEU A 212 -0.05 1.84 -17.64
N THR A 213 -1.34 1.77 -17.34
CA THR A 213 -1.92 0.61 -16.64
C THR A 213 -1.80 -0.65 -17.50
N GLU A 214 -2.08 -0.56 -18.79
CA GLU A 214 -1.91 -1.67 -19.75
C GLU A 214 -0.46 -2.16 -19.79
N GLN A 215 0.53 -1.25 -19.86
CA GLN A 215 1.95 -1.63 -19.82
C GLN A 215 2.34 -2.35 -18.52
N ILE A 216 1.88 -1.84 -17.37
CA ILE A 216 2.15 -2.47 -16.07
C ILE A 216 1.46 -3.84 -15.98
N MET A 217 0.22 -3.97 -16.47
CA MET A 217 -0.54 -5.22 -16.46
C MET A 217 0.04 -6.27 -17.40
N ALA A 218 0.58 -5.86 -18.54
CA ALA A 218 1.28 -6.72 -19.50
C ALA A 218 2.63 -7.26 -18.96
N ARG A 219 3.03 -6.88 -17.73
CA ARG A 219 4.30 -7.27 -17.09
C ARG A 219 5.55 -6.90 -17.90
N THR A 220 5.43 -5.92 -18.78
CA THR A 220 6.55 -5.41 -19.57
C THR A 220 7.39 -4.42 -18.79
N VAL A 221 6.91 -3.91 -17.66
CA VAL A 221 7.65 -2.99 -16.78
C VAL A 221 8.59 -3.75 -15.85
N LYS A 222 9.89 -3.52 -16.00
CA LYS A 222 10.94 -4.00 -15.08
C LYS A 222 10.98 -3.08 -13.87
N LYS A 223 10.98 -3.68 -12.67
CA LYS A 223 10.98 -2.96 -11.39
C LYS A 223 12.18 -3.37 -10.56
N GLU A 224 12.82 -2.38 -9.97
CA GLU A 224 13.91 -2.56 -9.05
C GLU A 224 13.63 -1.83 -7.75
N TYR A 225 13.90 -2.52 -6.65
CA TYR A 225 13.81 -2.00 -5.30
C TYR A 225 15.14 -2.21 -4.59
N VAL A 226 15.37 -1.40 -3.58
CA VAL A 226 16.46 -1.60 -2.61
C VAL A 226 15.84 -1.80 -1.24
N ALA A 227 16.40 -2.71 -0.45
CA ALA A 227 15.97 -3.00 0.91
C ALA A 227 17.16 -3.09 1.87
N ARG A 228 16.98 -2.65 3.12
CA ARG A 228 17.92 -2.93 4.23
C ARG A 228 17.36 -4.06 5.08
N VAL A 229 18.06 -5.17 5.15
CA VAL A 229 17.57 -6.42 5.74
C VAL A 229 18.43 -6.87 6.91
N LYS A 230 17.83 -7.64 7.82
CA LYS A 230 18.54 -8.25 8.95
C LYS A 230 19.63 -9.21 8.46
N GLY A 231 20.81 -9.09 9.05
CA GLY A 231 21.87 -10.08 8.92
C GLY A 231 22.64 -10.02 7.60
N GLU A 232 23.52 -10.99 7.43
CA GLU A 232 24.30 -11.20 6.22
C GLU A 232 23.46 -11.95 5.16
N PHE A 233 22.96 -11.23 4.15
CA PHE A 233 22.21 -11.84 3.04
C PHE A 233 23.16 -12.71 2.19
N PRO A 234 22.71 -13.85 1.62
CA PRO A 234 23.59 -14.69 0.80
C PRO A 234 24.20 -13.97 -0.40
N GLU A 235 25.40 -14.37 -0.80
CA GLU A 235 26.02 -13.93 -2.04
C GLU A 235 25.36 -14.53 -3.29
N GLY A 236 25.55 -13.87 -4.43
CA GLY A 236 24.97 -14.28 -5.70
C GLY A 236 23.51 -13.85 -5.86
N GLU A 237 22.86 -14.44 -6.86
CA GLU A 237 21.45 -14.19 -7.15
C GLU A 237 20.58 -15.25 -6.46
N ILE A 238 19.67 -14.78 -5.61
CA ILE A 238 18.76 -15.62 -4.83
C ILE A 238 17.36 -15.47 -5.38
N VAL A 239 16.77 -16.57 -5.85
CA VAL A 239 15.40 -16.61 -6.36
C VAL A 239 14.46 -17.13 -5.28
N CYS A 240 13.40 -16.38 -4.98
CA CYS A 240 12.32 -16.83 -4.11
C CYS A 240 11.02 -16.95 -4.92
N GLU A 241 10.49 -18.16 -5.01
CA GLU A 241 9.29 -18.51 -5.79
C GLU A 241 8.10 -18.90 -4.91
N GLN A 242 8.08 -18.40 -3.68
CA GLN A 242 7.08 -18.82 -2.71
C GLN A 242 5.73 -18.12 -2.95
N PRO A 243 4.62 -18.87 -3.11
CA PRO A 243 3.29 -18.31 -3.28
C PRO A 243 2.82 -17.54 -2.04
N ILE A 244 2.06 -16.46 -2.24
CA ILE A 244 1.63 -15.53 -1.19
C ILE A 244 0.11 -15.48 -1.08
N MET A 245 -0.40 -15.60 0.14
CA MET A 245 -1.81 -15.45 0.47
C MET A 245 -2.03 -14.27 1.43
N GLN A 246 -3.16 -13.57 1.24
CA GLN A 246 -3.65 -12.58 2.20
C GLN A 246 -4.40 -13.30 3.33
N ILE A 247 -3.82 -13.28 4.52
CA ILE A 247 -4.37 -13.95 5.71
C ILE A 247 -5.38 -13.05 6.42
N SER A 248 -5.02 -11.79 6.64
CA SER A 248 -5.89 -10.82 7.30
C SER A 248 -5.83 -9.48 6.59
N PRO A 249 -6.86 -9.12 5.80
CA PRO A 249 -6.96 -7.80 5.20
C PRO A 249 -6.96 -6.69 6.26
N LYS A 250 -7.58 -6.93 7.42
CA LYS A 250 -7.69 -5.98 8.53
C LYS A 250 -6.33 -5.63 9.13
N LEU A 251 -5.44 -6.61 9.24
CA LEU A 251 -4.10 -6.43 9.82
C LEU A 251 -3.04 -6.16 8.75
N GLY A 252 -3.41 -6.16 7.46
CA GLY A 252 -2.45 -6.11 6.35
C GLY A 252 -1.51 -7.32 6.32
N LEU A 253 -1.91 -8.46 6.90
CA LEU A 253 -1.06 -9.64 7.01
C LEU A 253 -1.16 -10.49 5.74
N ASN A 254 -0.02 -10.67 5.07
CA ASN A 254 0.17 -11.64 3.98
C ASN A 254 1.27 -12.62 4.40
N ARG A 255 1.15 -13.90 4.01
CA ARG A 255 2.11 -14.97 4.36
C ARG A 255 2.37 -15.89 3.17
N VAL A 256 3.50 -16.61 3.22
CA VAL A 256 3.76 -17.70 2.28
C VAL A 256 2.77 -18.84 2.54
N ARG A 257 2.09 -19.30 1.48
CA ARG A 257 1.09 -20.36 1.55
C ARG A 257 1.08 -21.14 0.25
N ALA A 258 1.08 -22.47 0.35
CA ALA A 258 1.08 -23.35 -0.82
C ALA A 258 -0.13 -23.11 -1.75
N ASP A 259 -1.28 -22.73 -1.20
CA ASP A 259 -2.51 -22.35 -1.90
C ASP A 259 -2.63 -20.82 -2.15
N GLY A 260 -1.54 -20.09 -1.93
CA GLY A 260 -1.41 -18.68 -2.24
C GLY A 260 -1.28 -18.42 -3.74
N LYS A 261 -1.22 -17.13 -4.10
CA LYS A 261 -0.98 -16.72 -5.48
C LYS A 261 0.50 -16.74 -5.78
N ASP A 262 0.88 -17.24 -6.95
CA ASP A 262 2.27 -17.31 -7.39
C ASP A 262 2.96 -15.96 -7.27
N ALA A 263 4.15 -15.99 -6.69
CA ALA A 263 5.00 -14.84 -6.51
C ALA A 263 6.46 -15.22 -6.73
N ARG A 264 7.17 -14.42 -7.53
CA ARG A 264 8.57 -14.65 -7.87
C ARG A 264 9.37 -13.37 -7.71
N THR A 265 10.49 -13.45 -7.01
CA THR A 265 11.42 -12.33 -6.78
C THR A 265 12.86 -12.80 -6.91
N VAL A 266 13.69 -12.00 -7.58
CA VAL A 266 15.14 -12.18 -7.61
C VAL A 266 15.79 -11.16 -6.68
N PHE A 267 16.66 -11.62 -5.80
CA PHE A 267 17.41 -10.80 -4.85
C PHE A 267 18.91 -10.89 -5.15
N LYS A 268 19.64 -9.80 -4.92
CA LYS A 268 21.10 -9.76 -4.98
C LYS A 268 21.61 -8.88 -3.85
N ARG A 269 22.53 -9.40 -3.02
CA ARG A 269 23.24 -8.58 -2.04
C ARG A 269 24.09 -7.53 -2.75
N LEU A 270 23.96 -6.28 -2.35
CA LEU A 270 24.80 -5.16 -2.80
C LEU A 270 25.93 -4.88 -1.82
N ALA A 271 25.64 -4.94 -0.51
CA ALA A 271 26.62 -4.77 0.55
C ALA A 271 26.16 -5.49 1.82
N TYR A 272 27.12 -5.86 2.67
CA TYR A 272 26.91 -6.30 4.04
C TYR A 272 27.75 -5.43 4.97
N TYR A 273 27.13 -5.00 6.08
CA TYR A 273 27.78 -4.24 7.13
C TYR A 273 27.66 -5.04 8.43
N PRO A 274 28.79 -5.47 9.01
CA PRO A 274 28.79 -6.19 10.27
C PRO A 274 28.32 -5.29 11.42
N PRO A 275 27.96 -5.86 12.58
CA PRO A 275 27.68 -5.08 13.78
C PRO A 275 28.81 -4.13 14.12
N GLU A 276 28.48 -2.92 14.57
CA GLU A 276 29.47 -2.05 15.20
C GLU A 276 30.02 -2.75 16.45
N ALA A 277 31.35 -2.90 16.50
CA ALA A 277 32.06 -3.24 17.73
C ALA A 277 31.84 -2.06 18.69
N GLY A 278 31.06 -2.24 19.75
CA GLY A 278 30.83 -1.16 20.70
C GLY A 278 32.15 -0.67 21.30
N ASP A 279 32.23 0.62 21.63
CA ASP A 279 33.40 1.26 22.25
C ASP A 279 33.69 0.80 23.69
N GLY A 280 32.94 -0.18 24.20
CA GLY A 280 33.30 -0.92 25.39
C GLY A 280 33.86 -2.26 24.95
N GLU A 281 34.86 -2.76 25.68
CA GLU A 281 35.21 -4.18 25.70
C GLU A 281 33.95 -5.00 26.05
N ALA A 282 33.07 -5.22 25.08
CA ALA A 282 32.34 -6.45 25.02
C ALA A 282 33.44 -7.47 24.76
N GLU A 283 33.96 -8.03 25.86
CA GLU A 283 34.66 -9.30 25.82
C GLU A 283 33.97 -10.13 24.75
N LYS A 284 34.77 -10.72 23.84
CA LYS A 284 34.31 -11.87 23.06
C LYS A 284 34.00 -12.98 24.06
N GLY A 285 32.91 -12.82 24.82
CA GLY A 285 32.39 -13.82 25.71
C GLY A 285 32.01 -14.98 24.82
N GLU A 286 32.61 -16.13 25.11
CA GLU A 286 32.22 -17.39 24.51
C GLU A 286 30.69 -17.45 24.43
N ALA A 287 30.17 -17.77 23.24
CA ALA A 287 28.74 -17.88 22.99
C ALA A 287 28.09 -18.62 24.16
N THR A 288 27.33 -17.90 24.99
CA THR A 288 26.75 -18.51 26.19
C THR A 288 25.64 -19.42 25.69
N PRO A 289 25.71 -20.76 25.90
CA PRO A 289 24.71 -21.66 25.35
C PRO A 289 23.31 -21.25 25.84
N GLY A 290 22.40 -20.98 24.90
CA GLY A 290 21.04 -20.50 25.21
C GLY A 290 20.85 -18.98 25.21
N MET A 291 21.88 -18.18 24.89
CA MET A 291 21.78 -16.71 24.71
C MET A 291 22.09 -16.21 23.29
N GLU A 292 21.85 -17.04 22.27
CA GLU A 292 22.04 -16.71 20.84
C GLU A 292 21.30 -15.42 20.41
N TRP A 293 20.24 -15.03 21.14
CA TRP A 293 19.47 -13.80 20.93
C TRP A 293 20.24 -12.48 21.18
N LYS A 294 21.48 -12.54 21.72
CA LYS A 294 22.35 -11.38 21.92
C LYS A 294 23.33 -11.12 20.77
N GLU A 295 23.48 -12.05 19.83
CA GLU A 295 24.40 -11.86 18.71
C GLU A 295 23.84 -10.81 17.76
N LYS A 296 24.55 -9.68 17.66
CA LYS A 296 24.27 -8.70 16.62
C LYS A 296 24.70 -9.34 15.29
N GLU A 297 23.82 -9.36 14.30
CA GLU A 297 24.08 -9.98 12.99
C GLU A 297 24.41 -8.97 11.88
N GLY A 298 24.47 -7.67 12.19
CA GLY A 298 24.68 -6.62 11.18
C GLY A 298 23.47 -6.48 10.25
N TYR A 299 23.68 -5.87 9.08
CA TYR A 299 22.63 -5.71 8.07
C TYR A 299 23.19 -5.74 6.65
N SER A 300 22.33 -6.11 5.70
CA SER A 300 22.66 -6.09 4.27
C SER A 300 21.80 -5.09 3.50
N ILE A 301 22.38 -4.52 2.45
CA ILE A 301 21.64 -3.80 1.41
C ILE A 301 21.40 -4.78 0.26
N VAL A 302 20.14 -4.97 -0.10
CA VAL A 302 19.70 -5.97 -1.07
C VAL A 302 18.95 -5.29 -2.20
N ARG A 303 19.36 -5.57 -3.43
CA ARG A 303 18.58 -5.27 -4.64
C ARG A 303 17.49 -6.33 -4.77
N CYS A 304 16.25 -5.89 -4.96
CA CYS A 304 15.10 -6.75 -5.13
C CYS A 304 14.44 -6.48 -6.49
N ARG A 305 14.25 -7.53 -7.28
CA ARG A 305 13.57 -7.50 -8.57
C ARG A 305 12.35 -8.41 -8.54
N PRO A 306 11.16 -7.87 -8.23
CA PRO A 306 9.93 -8.65 -8.29
C PRO A 306 9.53 -8.89 -9.76
N LEU A 307 9.28 -10.15 -10.11
CA LEU A 307 8.77 -10.56 -11.43
C LEU A 307 7.23 -10.66 -11.44
N THR A 308 6.63 -10.61 -10.24
CA THR A 308 5.19 -10.54 -10.00
C THR A 308 4.86 -9.34 -9.11
N GLY A 309 3.57 -9.00 -8.93
CA GLY A 309 3.14 -7.87 -8.11
C GLY A 309 2.11 -8.25 -7.06
N ARG A 310 2.51 -8.97 -6.01
CA ARG A 310 1.62 -9.26 -4.86
C ARG A 310 1.79 -8.25 -3.74
N THR A 311 0.73 -8.03 -2.96
CA THR A 311 0.78 -7.15 -1.77
C THR A 311 1.85 -7.65 -0.80
N HIS A 312 2.72 -6.75 -0.34
CA HIS A 312 3.84 -7.04 0.55
C HIS A 312 4.85 -8.09 0.03
N GLN A 313 4.89 -8.38 -1.28
CA GLN A 313 5.67 -9.48 -1.84
C GLN A 313 7.13 -9.49 -1.37
N LEU A 314 7.83 -8.36 -1.52
CA LEU A 314 9.23 -8.24 -1.13
C LEU A 314 9.42 -8.45 0.38
N ARG A 315 8.52 -7.90 1.19
CA ARG A 315 8.56 -7.98 2.66
C ARG A 315 8.40 -9.43 3.14
N VAL A 316 7.41 -10.13 2.58
CA VAL A 316 7.11 -11.54 2.90
C VAL A 316 8.22 -12.48 2.40
N HIS A 317 8.71 -12.29 1.17
CA HIS A 317 9.79 -13.12 0.63
C HIS A 317 11.10 -12.94 1.41
N LEU A 318 11.48 -11.70 1.74
CA LEU A 318 12.66 -11.41 2.55
C LEU A 318 12.54 -12.01 3.96
N GLN A 319 11.37 -11.91 4.59
CA GLN A 319 11.09 -12.59 5.86
C GLN A 319 11.23 -14.11 5.74
N TYR A 320 10.59 -14.71 4.73
CA TYR A 320 10.63 -16.16 4.51
C TYR A 320 12.06 -16.67 4.32
N LEU A 321 12.92 -15.90 3.62
CA LEU A 321 14.34 -16.21 3.47
C LEU A 321 15.15 -16.05 4.78
N GLY A 322 14.56 -15.44 5.81
CA GLY A 322 15.20 -15.19 7.12
C GLY A 322 15.87 -13.84 7.24
N HIS A 323 15.67 -12.95 6.27
CA HIS A 323 16.28 -11.63 6.20
C HIS A 323 15.17 -10.57 6.08
N PRO A 324 14.26 -10.42 7.07
CA PRO A 324 13.21 -9.42 6.99
C PRO A 324 13.79 -8.01 6.90
N ILE A 325 13.02 -7.08 6.32
CA ILE A 325 13.37 -5.66 6.32
C ILE A 325 13.46 -5.20 7.77
N LEU A 326 14.61 -4.63 8.14
CA LEU A 326 15.05 -4.54 9.53
C LEU A 326 14.08 -3.75 10.44
N ASN A 327 13.45 -2.70 9.91
CA ASN A 327 12.46 -1.87 10.60
C ASN A 327 11.01 -2.16 10.19
N ASP A 328 10.72 -3.34 9.63
CA ASP A 328 9.35 -3.69 9.24
C ASP A 328 8.46 -4.00 10.46
N PRO A 329 7.39 -3.22 10.72
CA PRO A 329 6.59 -3.36 11.93
C PRO A 329 5.74 -4.64 11.97
N ILE A 330 5.53 -5.28 10.81
CA ILE A 330 4.78 -6.53 10.71
C ILE A 330 5.75 -7.70 10.70
N TYR A 331 6.70 -7.70 9.77
CA TYR A 331 7.47 -8.90 9.41
C TYR A 331 8.81 -9.03 10.15
N ALA A 332 9.30 -7.95 10.76
CA ALA A 332 10.49 -7.96 11.60
C ALA A 332 10.14 -7.79 13.08
N ASN A 333 8.98 -8.28 13.53
CA ASN A 333 8.52 -8.13 14.90
C ASN A 333 8.67 -9.44 15.69
N GLN A 334 9.66 -9.51 16.59
CA GLN A 334 9.94 -10.70 17.38
C GLN A 334 8.82 -11.08 18.35
N ARG A 335 8.02 -10.11 18.83
CA ARG A 335 6.88 -10.42 19.71
C ARG A 335 5.79 -11.19 18.96
N VAL A 336 5.66 -10.92 17.67
CA VAL A 336 4.70 -11.59 16.80
C VAL A 336 5.26 -12.94 16.33
N TRP A 337 6.47 -12.95 15.80
CA TRP A 337 7.03 -14.08 15.04
C TRP A 337 8.05 -14.94 15.81
N GLY A 338 8.40 -14.56 17.03
CA GLY A 338 9.49 -15.17 17.79
C GLY A 338 10.88 -14.86 17.19
N PHE A 339 11.90 -15.54 17.72
CA PHE A 339 13.31 -15.31 17.35
C PHE A 339 13.62 -15.64 15.88
N ASN A 340 12.94 -16.64 15.31
CA ASN A 340 13.15 -17.05 13.93
C ASN A 340 12.46 -16.12 12.92
N LEU A 341 11.69 -15.12 13.38
CA LEU A 341 11.06 -14.09 12.55
C LEU A 341 10.28 -14.61 11.33
N GLY A 342 9.70 -15.80 11.42
CA GLY A 342 8.94 -16.41 10.32
C GLY A 342 9.78 -16.99 9.18
N LYS A 343 11.10 -17.18 9.35
CA LYS A 343 11.97 -17.83 8.36
C LYS A 343 11.45 -19.22 8.01
N GLY A 344 11.27 -19.47 6.71
CA GLY A 344 10.76 -20.74 6.17
C GLY A 344 9.31 -21.05 6.52
N GLU A 345 8.57 -20.12 7.15
CA GLU A 345 7.25 -20.42 7.68
C GLU A 345 6.17 -20.36 6.58
N SER A 346 5.55 -21.51 6.31
CA SER A 346 4.49 -21.65 5.29
C SER A 346 3.20 -22.30 5.80
N LYS A 347 3.18 -22.72 7.07
CA LYS A 347 2.03 -23.44 7.68
C LYS A 347 0.98 -22.50 8.26
N ALA A 348 -0.26 -22.98 8.27
CA ALA A 348 -1.44 -22.26 8.76
C ALA A 348 -1.60 -22.30 10.29
N ASP A 349 -1.00 -23.28 10.98
CA ASP A 349 -1.26 -23.60 12.39
C ASP A 349 -1.11 -22.40 13.36
N ASN A 350 -0.25 -21.43 13.03
CA ASN A 350 0.02 -20.26 13.87
C ASN A 350 -0.75 -18.99 13.47
N ASP A 351 -1.63 -19.02 12.45
CA ASP A 351 -2.29 -17.82 11.92
C ASP A 351 -3.09 -17.06 12.98
N GLU A 352 -3.92 -17.75 13.75
CA GLU A 352 -4.78 -17.11 14.75
C GLU A 352 -3.96 -16.44 15.86
N ASP A 353 -2.89 -17.09 16.31
CA ASP A 353 -1.99 -16.56 17.33
C ASP A 353 -1.22 -15.33 16.81
N ILE A 354 -0.66 -15.41 15.60
CA ILE A 354 0.01 -14.27 14.93
C ILE A 354 -0.97 -13.09 14.78
N MET A 355 -2.19 -13.36 14.32
CA MET A 355 -3.23 -12.34 14.19
C MET A 355 -3.60 -11.71 15.53
N SER A 356 -3.72 -12.52 16.58
CA SER A 356 -4.02 -12.06 17.95
C SER A 356 -2.92 -11.14 18.48
N ARG A 357 -1.64 -11.51 18.29
CA ARG A 357 -0.49 -10.70 18.70
C ARG A 357 -0.40 -9.39 17.90
N LEU A 358 -0.56 -9.45 16.58
CA LEU A 358 -0.60 -8.26 15.72
C LEU A 358 -1.75 -7.31 16.07
N ALA A 359 -2.92 -7.83 16.43
CA ALA A 359 -4.09 -7.01 16.78
C ALA A 359 -3.91 -6.20 18.07
N ARG A 360 -2.93 -6.53 18.93
CA ARG A 360 -2.56 -5.78 20.14
C ARG A 360 -1.65 -4.59 19.83
N MET A 361 -0.88 -4.65 18.74
CA MET A 361 -0.02 -3.56 18.28
C MET A 361 -0.85 -2.33 17.87
N GLY A 362 -0.42 -1.14 18.25
CA GLY A 362 -1.11 0.14 18.03
C GLY A 362 -2.31 0.39 18.96
N LYS A 363 -2.67 -0.56 19.83
CA LYS A 363 -3.73 -0.40 20.84
C LYS A 363 -3.19 -0.34 22.25
N SER A 364 -2.56 -1.43 22.70
CA SER A 364 -1.96 -1.55 24.03
C SER A 364 -0.43 -1.57 23.99
N GLU A 365 0.15 -1.79 22.82
CA GLU A 365 1.59 -1.93 22.61
C GLU A 365 2.03 -1.19 21.34
N VAL A 366 3.26 -0.67 21.30
CA VAL A 366 3.86 -0.06 20.09
C VAL A 366 4.46 -1.17 19.21
N ALA A 367 4.41 -1.00 17.89
CA ALA A 367 5.03 -1.96 16.97
C ALA A 367 6.57 -1.97 17.17
N ASP A 368 7.11 -3.14 17.51
CA ASP A 368 8.51 -3.31 17.86
C ASP A 368 9.22 -4.08 16.73
N ALA A 369 9.92 -3.35 15.85
CA ALA A 369 10.74 -3.96 14.80
C ALA A 369 12.16 -4.22 15.31
N VAL A 370 12.80 -5.30 14.85
CA VAL A 370 14.16 -5.77 15.25
C VAL A 370 15.26 -4.71 15.10
N ALA A 371 14.96 -3.58 14.45
CA ALA A 371 15.87 -2.50 14.15
C ALA A 371 16.63 -1.86 15.32
N TYR A 372 16.33 -2.15 16.59
CA TYR A 372 16.90 -1.39 17.70
C TYR A 372 17.31 -2.29 18.87
N HIS A 373 18.47 -2.94 18.75
CA HIS A 373 19.17 -3.58 19.88
C HIS A 373 19.98 -2.56 20.70
N ASP A 374 19.41 -1.37 20.90
CA ASP A 374 19.97 -0.34 21.77
C ASP A 374 18.88 0.07 22.77
N GLU A 375 19.09 -0.24 24.06
CA GLU A 375 18.08 -0.08 25.12
C GLU A 375 17.58 1.38 25.23
N MET A 376 18.39 2.35 24.81
CA MET A 376 18.05 3.78 24.72
C MET A 376 17.04 4.07 23.61
N LEU A 377 17.22 3.50 22.41
CA LEU A 377 16.29 3.62 21.28
C LEU A 377 15.00 2.83 21.52
N GLU A 378 15.07 1.68 22.20
CA GLU A 378 13.88 0.92 22.60
C GLU A 378 13.00 1.72 23.60
N ARG A 379 13.62 2.40 24.58
CA ARG A 379 12.89 3.34 25.47
C ARG A 379 12.32 4.53 24.72
N TYR A 380 13.06 5.07 23.75
CA TYR A 380 12.63 6.19 22.91
C TYR A 380 11.42 5.81 22.01
N ASN A 381 11.45 4.64 21.36
CA ASN A 381 10.36 4.17 20.52
C ASN A 381 9.11 3.78 21.33
N LYS A 382 9.27 3.19 22.53
CA LYS A 382 8.14 2.94 23.46
C LYS A 382 7.42 4.21 23.92
N THR A 383 8.16 5.33 24.01
CA THR A 383 7.59 6.63 24.40
C THR A 383 7.03 7.44 23.24
N LYS A 384 7.49 7.24 21.99
CA LYS A 384 7.10 8.02 20.80
C LYS A 384 6.62 7.19 19.60
N GLY A 385 5.52 6.46 19.75
CA GLY A 385 4.81 5.79 18.64
C GLY A 385 3.30 6.05 18.67
N GLU A 386 2.61 5.81 17.56
CA GLU A 386 1.15 5.96 17.44
C GLU A 386 0.44 4.95 18.36
N LYS A 387 -0.25 5.45 19.38
CA LYS A 387 -1.05 4.65 20.31
C LYS A 387 -2.22 5.48 20.84
N LEU A 388 -3.23 4.81 21.39
CA LEU A 388 -4.35 5.49 22.06
C LEU A 388 -3.84 6.31 23.25
N THR A 389 -4.19 7.60 23.29
CA THR A 389 -3.81 8.50 24.40
C THR A 389 -4.76 8.38 25.60
N GLY A 390 -5.97 7.83 25.38
CA GLY A 390 -7.07 7.87 26.35
C GLY A 390 -7.87 9.18 26.29
N GLU A 391 -7.40 10.17 25.54
CA GLU A 391 -8.13 11.40 25.28
C GLU A 391 -9.20 11.17 24.21
N LYS A 392 -10.27 11.97 24.27
CA LYS A 392 -11.37 11.92 23.32
C LYS A 392 -11.54 13.29 22.68
N CYS A 393 -11.87 13.30 21.39
CA CYS A 393 -12.27 14.52 20.70
C CYS A 393 -13.51 15.13 21.37
N GLU A 394 -13.42 16.41 21.74
CA GLU A 394 -14.52 17.15 22.39
C GLU A 394 -15.78 17.24 21.53
N LEU A 395 -15.63 17.24 20.20
CA LEU A 395 -16.74 17.36 19.26
C LEU A 395 -17.47 16.04 18.98
N CYS A 396 -16.76 14.91 18.92
CA CYS A 396 -17.35 13.65 18.47
C CYS A 396 -17.06 12.43 19.36
N GLY A 397 -16.33 12.60 20.47
CA GLY A 397 -16.01 11.53 21.41
C GLY A 397 -15.06 10.45 20.88
N THR A 398 -14.50 10.65 19.69
CA THR A 398 -13.51 9.76 19.06
C THR A 398 -12.26 9.67 19.91
N ASP A 399 -11.78 8.46 20.17
CA ASP A 399 -10.48 8.26 20.83
C ASP A 399 -9.34 8.83 19.96
N LEU A 400 -8.46 9.57 20.61
CA LEU A 400 -7.30 10.20 19.96
C LEU A 400 -6.07 9.33 20.09
N TYR A 401 -5.19 9.47 19.09
CA TYR A 401 -3.92 8.75 19.00
C TYR A 401 -2.78 9.74 19.14
N SER A 402 -1.68 9.30 19.76
CA SER A 402 -0.42 10.03 19.75
C SER A 402 0.19 10.04 18.35
N ASP A 403 1.11 10.96 18.13
CA ASP A 403 1.81 11.04 16.85
C ASP A 403 2.67 9.79 16.59
N PRO A 404 2.80 9.39 15.30
CA PRO A 404 3.71 8.35 14.90
C PRO A 404 5.16 8.79 15.10
N GLY A 405 6.00 7.85 15.52
CA GLY A 405 7.44 8.08 15.58
C GLY A 405 8.07 8.09 14.18
N PRO A 406 9.30 8.64 14.02
CA PRO A 406 10.04 8.55 12.76
C PRO A 406 10.18 7.12 12.23
N HIS A 407 10.31 6.14 13.13
CA HIS A 407 10.40 4.71 12.79
C HIS A 407 9.10 4.11 12.23
N GLU A 408 7.94 4.77 12.41
CA GLU A 408 6.63 4.32 11.90
C GLU A 408 6.21 5.05 10.62
N LEU A 409 7.02 6.02 10.18
CA LEU A 409 6.80 6.77 8.94
C LEU A 409 7.47 6.12 7.74
N GLY A 410 8.29 5.09 7.90
CA GLY A 410 8.87 4.40 6.76
C GLY A 410 9.53 3.09 7.11
N ILE A 411 9.65 2.23 6.10
CA ILE A 411 10.47 1.03 6.16
C ILE A 411 11.67 1.17 5.24
N TYR A 412 12.72 0.39 5.47
CA TYR A 412 13.88 0.31 4.59
C TYR A 412 13.57 -0.50 3.33
N LEU A 413 12.64 0.04 2.54
CA LEU A 413 12.26 -0.45 1.23
C LEU A 413 11.97 0.75 0.32
N HIS A 414 12.69 0.81 -0.79
CA HIS A 414 12.60 1.91 -1.75
C HIS A 414 12.42 1.37 -3.17
N ALA A 415 11.40 1.85 -3.87
CA ALA A 415 11.18 1.61 -5.29
C ALA A 415 12.15 2.48 -6.10
N ARG A 416 13.33 1.95 -6.40
CA ARG A 416 14.44 2.73 -6.96
C ARG A 416 14.28 3.04 -8.44
N LYS A 417 13.91 2.04 -9.25
CA LYS A 417 13.94 2.17 -10.70
C LYS A 417 12.84 1.37 -11.38
N TYR A 418 12.16 2.01 -12.31
CA TYR A 418 11.17 1.38 -13.18
C TYR A 418 11.59 1.64 -14.63
N ALA A 419 11.53 0.61 -15.47
CA ALA A 419 11.87 0.74 -16.89
C ALA A 419 10.91 -0.07 -17.76
N ALA A 420 10.58 0.47 -18.93
CA ALA A 420 9.87 -0.29 -19.96
C ALA A 420 10.79 -1.39 -20.50
N GLY A 421 10.26 -2.60 -20.64
CA GLY A 421 11.02 -3.74 -21.16
C GLY A 421 11.45 -3.58 -22.61
N ASP A 422 10.77 -2.72 -23.36
CA ASP A 422 11.09 -2.34 -24.74
C ASP A 422 12.07 -1.14 -24.85
N GLY A 423 12.51 -0.59 -23.71
CA GLY A 423 13.48 0.50 -23.65
C GLY A 423 12.91 1.90 -23.92
N ARG A 424 11.59 2.08 -24.09
CA ARG A 424 11.00 3.40 -24.38
C ARG A 424 11.18 4.43 -23.27
N TRP A 425 11.25 3.99 -22.02
CA TRP A 425 11.45 4.87 -20.88
C TRP A 425 12.15 4.13 -19.73
N SER A 426 12.86 4.88 -18.91
CA SER A 426 13.52 4.41 -17.70
C SER A 426 13.59 5.56 -16.71
N TYR A 427 12.96 5.39 -15.55
CA TYR A 427 12.97 6.39 -14.48
C TYR A 427 13.58 5.80 -13.22
N GLU A 428 14.48 6.55 -12.60
CA GLU A 428 15.15 6.17 -11.38
C GLU A 428 15.25 7.33 -10.40
N THR A 429 15.32 7.00 -9.12
CA THR A 429 15.63 7.91 -8.03
C THR A 429 17.03 7.64 -7.50
N GLU A 430 17.58 8.62 -6.78
CA GLU A 430 18.77 8.40 -5.95
C GLU A 430 18.53 7.32 -4.89
N LEU A 431 19.62 6.75 -4.37
CA LEU A 431 19.52 5.86 -3.22
C LEU A 431 19.08 6.66 -1.99
N PRO A 432 18.16 6.11 -1.17
CA PRO A 432 17.83 6.74 0.09
C PRO A 432 19.04 6.72 1.03
N GLU A 433 19.11 7.69 1.95
CA GLU A 433 20.24 7.84 2.89
C GLU A 433 20.58 6.54 3.65
N TRP A 434 19.57 5.79 4.06
CA TRP A 434 19.77 4.50 4.74
C TRP A 434 20.34 3.39 3.83
N ALA A 435 20.35 3.55 2.51
CA ALA A 435 20.97 2.59 1.60
C ALA A 435 22.44 2.93 1.30
N LEU A 436 22.89 4.13 1.65
CA LEU A 436 24.27 4.56 1.45
C LEU A 436 25.21 3.88 2.44
N PRO A 437 26.49 3.66 2.06
CA PRO A 437 27.47 3.08 2.96
C PRO A 437 27.72 3.97 4.19
N PRO A 438 27.86 3.38 5.39
CA PRO A 438 28.37 4.10 6.55
C PRO A 438 29.82 4.55 6.33
N ALA A 439 30.25 5.56 7.09
CA ALA A 439 31.59 6.11 6.99
C ALA A 439 32.66 5.00 7.17
N GLY A 440 33.63 4.96 6.25
CA GLY A 440 34.72 3.98 6.28
C GLY A 440 34.38 2.62 5.65
N TYR A 441 33.15 2.39 5.18
CA TYR A 441 32.79 1.18 4.46
C TYR A 441 32.56 1.46 2.97
N ALA A 442 32.90 0.46 2.13
CA ALA A 442 32.50 0.47 0.72
C ALA A 442 31.03 0.03 0.58
N GLY A 443 30.37 0.46 -0.49
CA GLY A 443 28.98 0.10 -0.74
C GLY A 443 28.38 0.82 -1.94
N PRO A 444 27.07 0.63 -2.17
CA PRO A 444 26.39 1.27 -3.29
C PRO A 444 26.29 2.78 -3.06
N THR A 445 26.95 3.56 -3.90
CA THR A 445 26.89 5.02 -3.91
C THR A 445 26.16 5.58 -5.14
N GLU A 446 26.19 4.87 -6.27
CA GLU A 446 25.59 5.25 -7.56
C GLU A 446 25.12 4.00 -8.36
N SER A 447 24.41 4.22 -9.47
CA SER A 447 24.06 3.18 -10.46
C SER A 447 25.33 2.62 -11.13
N THR A 448 25.70 1.35 -10.90
CA THR A 448 26.74 0.66 -11.69
C THR A 448 26.13 -0.15 -12.84
N GLU A 449 26.87 -0.52 -13.89
CA GLU A 449 26.35 -1.44 -14.94
C GLU A 449 25.94 -2.81 -14.35
N ASP A 450 26.56 -3.24 -13.25
CA ASP A 450 26.13 -4.41 -12.45
C ASP A 450 24.78 -4.22 -11.75
N SER A 451 24.30 -2.97 -11.67
CA SER A 451 22.98 -2.56 -11.20
C SER A 451 21.95 -2.39 -12.32
N ASP A 452 22.31 -2.65 -13.60
CA ASP A 452 21.36 -2.57 -14.71
C ASP A 452 20.31 -3.70 -14.61
N PRO A 453 19.00 -3.39 -14.54
CA PRO A 453 17.94 -4.40 -14.63
C PRO A 453 17.93 -5.19 -15.95
N LEU A 454 18.73 -4.82 -16.95
CA LEU A 454 18.89 -5.56 -18.20
C LEU A 454 20.02 -6.60 -18.16
N ALA A 455 20.96 -6.52 -17.21
CA ALA A 455 22.12 -7.40 -17.14
C ALA A 455 21.84 -8.79 -16.52
N ILE A 456 20.71 -8.94 -15.80
CA ILE A 456 20.31 -10.25 -15.27
C ILE A 456 19.78 -11.12 -16.41
N ASP A 457 20.61 -12.07 -16.81
CA ASP A 457 20.25 -13.11 -17.76
C ASP A 457 19.31 -14.13 -17.09
N LEU A 458 18.01 -13.84 -17.13
CA LEU A 458 16.97 -14.71 -16.56
C LEU A 458 17.03 -16.13 -17.13
N SER A 459 17.56 -16.30 -18.35
CA SER A 459 17.73 -17.63 -18.97
C SER A 459 18.79 -18.47 -18.26
N LYS A 460 19.87 -17.85 -17.75
CA LYS A 460 20.90 -18.53 -16.94
C LYS A 460 20.40 -18.93 -15.55
N LEU A 461 19.34 -18.30 -15.06
CA LEU A 461 18.67 -18.66 -13.81
C LEU A 461 17.57 -19.72 -14.02
N GLY A 462 17.37 -20.23 -15.24
CA GLY A 462 16.26 -21.13 -15.57
C GLY A 462 14.88 -20.46 -15.48
N LEU A 463 14.85 -19.13 -15.47
CA LEU A 463 13.64 -18.32 -15.38
C LEU A 463 13.25 -17.85 -16.78
N GLU A 464 12.70 -18.73 -17.61
CA GLU A 464 12.04 -18.29 -18.83
C GLU A 464 10.84 -17.39 -18.46
N ALA A 465 10.67 -16.30 -19.18
CA ALA A 465 9.37 -15.66 -19.23
C ALA A 465 8.45 -16.68 -19.91
N GLU A 466 7.50 -17.26 -19.19
CA GLU A 466 6.35 -17.93 -19.81
C GLU A 466 5.57 -16.86 -20.60
N GLY A 467 6.08 -16.56 -21.78
CA GLY A 467 5.41 -15.80 -22.81
C GLY A 467 4.39 -16.73 -23.43
N ALA A 468 3.12 -16.36 -23.26
CA ALA A 468 2.16 -16.26 -24.34
C ALA A 468 2.35 -17.29 -25.47
N ASP A 469 2.05 -18.56 -25.20
CA ASP A 469 1.52 -19.48 -26.21
C ASP A 469 0.96 -20.73 -25.53
N SER A 470 -0.36 -20.76 -25.33
CA SER A 470 -1.19 -21.96 -25.54
C SER A 470 -2.69 -21.67 -25.29
N LYS A 471 -3.36 -21.37 -26.41
CA LYS A 471 -4.81 -21.43 -26.70
C LYS A 471 -5.74 -20.34 -26.18
#